data_AF-A0AAU3TN47-F1
#
_entry.id   AF-A0AAU3TN47-F1
#
_cell.length_a   1.000
_cell.length_b   1.000
_cell.length_c   1.000
_cell.angle_alpha   90.00
_cell.angle_beta   90.00
_cell.angle_gamma   90.00
#
_symmetry.space_group_name_H-M   'P 1'
#
loop_
_entity.id
_entity.type
_entity.pdbx_description
1 polymer ?
#
loop_
_entity_poly.entity_id
_entity_poly.type
_entity_poly.pdbx_seq_one_letter_code
_entity_poly.pdbx_strand_id
1 'polypeptide(L)'
;MTATVADDKAAVARRVPVSRGYRFELVKLVSQWRIRVLVLACWIAPALFVAGVSRQSTLPSDTLFGRWMHATGWAGPLVMLGFAGTWALPLLTSVVAGDVFAVEDRLGTWRHLLVAVRSPRRIFVAKALASLTVVLLFMAGLAASSTAGGLVAVGNQPLVGLDGHLLAPGDAAVRVLLAWGCALAPTLALAAIGFLGSVALGRSPMGLLLPPLVALAMSVAQMLPLPVAVRLALPGYAFISWNGLFTGPAQLAPLLTGVVVSLVWAALATALAFLLFLRRDFTNPAYDGAGRRALTVGLLPLVALTALTVTAVAAATPSLGSGIERDKVQRSLATAFAHLYRLQTRQLHRPAVTEAQLRATAACTKSDGRAAQEGAGNDWRCVVTWHLPSAPVAGTAIYQLDITSNGRFVADGDGPKEVNGYFLLRTSTGDAPNPLWQFDGSVDLLDTTSKG
;
A
#
# COMPACT_ATOMS: atom_id res chain seq x y z
N MET A 1 31.51 62.80 -40.60
CA MET A 1 30.72 61.56 -40.52
C MET A 1 31.20 60.77 -39.32
N THR A 2 30.52 60.89 -38.19
CA THR A 2 30.79 60.12 -36.98
C THR A 2 29.83 58.93 -36.95
N ALA A 3 30.37 57.73 -37.13
CA ALA A 3 29.61 56.49 -37.05
C ALA A 3 29.28 56.20 -35.57
N THR A 4 28.01 56.36 -35.20
CA THR A 4 27.49 55.85 -33.93
C THR A 4 27.42 54.33 -34.01
N VAL A 5 28.33 53.65 -33.31
CA VAL A 5 28.22 52.22 -33.02
C VAL A 5 26.99 52.05 -32.12
N ALA A 6 25.92 51.51 -32.70
CA ALA A 6 24.78 51.04 -31.92
C ALA A 6 25.26 49.85 -31.09
N ASP A 7 25.31 50.05 -29.78
CA ASP A 7 25.57 49.02 -28.79
C ASP A 7 24.38 48.04 -28.82
N ASP A 8 24.49 47.05 -29.69
CA ASP A 8 23.49 46.01 -29.90
C ASP A 8 23.51 45.11 -28.66
N LYS A 9 22.79 45.56 -27.62
CA LYS A 9 22.46 44.76 -26.44
C LYS A 9 21.61 43.58 -26.92
N ALA A 10 22.28 42.55 -27.44
CA ALA A 10 21.69 41.27 -27.78
C ALA A 10 20.84 40.84 -26.59
N ALA A 11 19.52 40.97 -26.74
CA ALA A 11 18.59 40.62 -25.69
C ALA A 11 18.82 39.14 -25.36
N VAL A 12 19.47 38.87 -24.22
CA VAL A 12 19.74 37.52 -23.76
C VAL A 12 18.38 36.85 -23.59
N ALA A 13 17.98 36.09 -24.61
CA ALA A 13 16.66 35.52 -24.70
C ALA A 13 16.42 34.63 -23.46
N ARG A 14 15.53 35.13 -22.60
CA ARG A 14 15.34 34.65 -21.23
C ARG A 14 14.82 33.21 -21.26
N ARG A 15 15.54 32.29 -20.61
CA ARG A 15 15.12 30.88 -20.50
C ARG A 15 13.73 30.79 -19.88
N VAL A 16 12.85 29.95 -20.46
CA VAL A 16 11.48 29.76 -19.99
C VAL A 16 11.46 29.26 -18.53
N PRO A 17 10.67 29.87 -17.64
CA PRO A 17 10.58 29.42 -16.25
C PRO A 17 9.89 28.05 -16.12
N VAL A 18 10.27 27.29 -15.10
CA VAL A 18 9.72 25.95 -14.83
C VAL A 18 8.20 25.98 -14.65
N SER A 19 7.65 27.04 -14.07
CA SER A 19 6.19 27.19 -13.87
C SER A 19 5.39 27.18 -15.17
N ARG A 20 5.91 27.83 -16.23
CA ARG A 20 5.26 27.80 -17.56
C ARG A 20 5.37 26.43 -18.21
N GLY A 21 6.53 25.77 -18.09
CA GLY A 21 6.71 24.40 -18.55
C GLY A 21 5.78 23.42 -17.83
N TYR A 22 5.70 23.53 -16.50
CA TYR A 22 4.81 22.73 -15.67
C TYR A 22 3.34 22.89 -16.09
N ARG A 23 2.86 24.13 -16.26
CA ARG A 23 1.48 24.39 -16.70
C ARG A 23 1.21 23.79 -18.08
N PHE A 24 2.15 23.92 -19.00
CA PHE A 24 2.05 23.31 -20.34
C PHE A 24 1.93 21.79 -20.26
N GLU A 25 2.82 21.13 -19.51
CA GLU A 25 2.81 19.67 -19.36
C GLU A 25 1.54 19.19 -18.64
N LEU A 26 1.05 19.93 -17.65
CA LEU A 26 -0.20 19.61 -16.95
C LEU A 26 -1.40 19.69 -17.89
N VAL A 27 -1.51 20.75 -18.68
CA VAL A 27 -2.57 20.89 -19.71
C VAL A 27 -2.46 19.77 -20.74
N LYS A 28 -1.24 19.43 -21.17
CA LYS A 28 -1.00 18.32 -22.08
C LYS A 28 -1.52 17.00 -21.50
N LEU A 29 -1.13 16.63 -20.28
CA LEU A 29 -1.60 15.40 -19.63
C LEU A 29 -3.12 15.38 -19.47
N VAL A 30 -3.72 16.45 -18.93
CA VAL A 30 -5.17 16.53 -18.70
C VAL A 30 -5.97 16.64 -20.00
N SER A 31 -5.37 17.06 -21.11
CA SER A 31 -6.02 17.06 -22.43
C SER A 31 -6.12 15.66 -23.04
N GLN A 32 -5.31 14.70 -22.60
CA GLN A 32 -5.35 13.34 -23.10
C GLN A 32 -6.63 12.64 -22.61
N TRP A 33 -7.39 12.09 -23.55
CA TRP A 33 -8.64 11.39 -23.22
C TRP A 33 -8.42 10.26 -22.21
N ARG A 34 -7.29 9.53 -22.30
CA ARG A 34 -6.92 8.45 -21.37
C ARG A 34 -6.83 8.94 -19.93
N ILE A 35 -6.13 10.06 -19.70
CA ILE A 35 -6.01 10.66 -18.37
C ILE A 35 -7.36 11.14 -17.87
N ARG A 36 -8.19 11.77 -18.72
CA ARG A 36 -9.54 12.21 -18.32
C ARG A 36 -10.42 11.04 -17.88
N VAL A 37 -10.42 9.95 -18.64
CA VAL A 37 -11.16 8.72 -18.29
C VAL A 37 -10.63 8.14 -16.99
N LEU A 38 -9.31 8.10 -16.79
CA LEU A 38 -8.73 7.61 -15.53
C LEU A 38 -9.04 8.52 -14.34
N VAL A 39 -9.07 9.84 -14.51
CA VAL A 39 -9.51 10.77 -13.45
C VAL A 39 -10.96 10.46 -13.10
N LEU A 40 -11.85 10.39 -14.08
CA LEU A 40 -13.26 10.07 -13.84
C LEU A 40 -13.40 8.72 -13.13
N ALA A 41 -12.68 7.70 -13.59
CA ALA A 41 -12.68 6.37 -12.98
C ALA A 41 -12.20 6.41 -11.52
N CYS A 42 -11.11 7.10 -11.22
CA CYS A 42 -10.59 7.21 -9.85
C CYS A 42 -11.56 7.92 -8.91
N TRP A 43 -12.32 8.90 -9.41
CA TRP A 43 -13.24 9.71 -8.60
C TRP A 43 -14.64 9.11 -8.46
N ILE A 44 -15.03 8.18 -9.34
CA ILE A 44 -16.40 7.61 -9.36
C ILE A 44 -16.41 6.11 -9.06
N ALA A 45 -15.52 5.32 -9.66
CA ALA A 45 -15.60 3.86 -9.60
C ALA A 45 -15.48 3.31 -8.17
N PRO A 46 -14.60 3.83 -7.27
CA PRO A 46 -14.55 3.34 -5.90
C PRO A 46 -15.85 3.56 -5.12
N ALA A 47 -16.48 4.73 -5.25
CA ALA A 47 -17.77 5.00 -4.61
C ALA A 47 -18.85 4.05 -5.11
N LEU A 48 -18.93 3.82 -6.43
CA LEU A 48 -19.88 2.88 -7.02
C LEU A 48 -19.63 1.44 -6.59
N PHE A 49 -18.36 1.03 -6.50
CA PHE A 49 -17.98 -0.29 -6.02
C PHE A 49 -18.48 -0.52 -4.58
N VAL A 50 -18.19 0.42 -3.67
CA VAL A 50 -18.60 0.30 -2.26
C VAL A 50 -20.13 0.30 -2.13
N ALA A 51 -20.83 1.16 -2.88
CA ALA A 51 -22.30 1.17 -2.91
C ALA A 51 -22.92 -0.09 -3.55
N GLY A 52 -22.20 -0.72 -4.48
CA GLY A 52 -22.58 -2.00 -5.07
C GLY A 52 -22.46 -3.14 -4.06
N VAL A 53 -21.30 -3.25 -3.40
CA VAL A 53 -21.06 -4.25 -2.35
C VAL A 53 -22.04 -4.08 -1.19
N SER A 54 -22.38 -2.85 -0.80
CA SER A 54 -23.33 -2.60 0.29
C SER A 54 -24.75 -3.14 0.03
N ARG A 55 -25.09 -3.43 -1.23
CA ARG A 55 -26.39 -4.01 -1.63
C ARG A 55 -26.34 -5.52 -1.84
N GLN A 56 -25.16 -6.12 -1.85
CA GLN A 56 -24.99 -7.56 -2.02
C GLN A 56 -25.10 -8.27 -0.68
N SER A 57 -25.47 -9.55 -0.70
CA SER A 57 -25.45 -10.42 0.49
C SER A 57 -24.09 -11.10 0.68
N THR A 58 -23.24 -11.09 -0.35
CA THR A 58 -21.91 -11.69 -0.35
C THR A 58 -20.86 -10.60 -0.23
N LEU A 59 -19.94 -10.78 0.70
CA LEU A 59 -18.85 -9.85 0.99
C LEU A 59 -17.52 -10.37 0.42
N PRO A 60 -16.57 -9.49 0.06
CA PRO A 60 -15.22 -9.89 -0.33
C PRO A 60 -14.40 -10.31 0.90
N SER A 61 -14.75 -11.45 1.50
CA SER A 61 -14.21 -11.96 2.78
C SER A 61 -12.71 -12.26 2.75
N ASP A 62 -12.13 -12.46 1.57
CA ASP A 62 -10.70 -12.74 1.38
C ASP A 62 -9.85 -11.46 1.34
N THR A 63 -10.52 -10.29 1.24
CA THR A 63 -9.86 -8.99 1.28
C THR A 63 -9.84 -8.44 2.70
N LEU A 64 -8.72 -7.85 3.09
CA LEU A 64 -8.57 -7.23 4.41
C LEU A 64 -9.64 -6.16 4.64
N PHE A 65 -10.33 -6.22 5.78
CA PHE A 65 -11.51 -5.40 6.12
C PHE A 65 -12.77 -5.65 5.26
N GLY A 66 -12.74 -6.58 4.31
CA GLY A 66 -13.88 -6.91 3.45
C GLY A 66 -15.10 -7.40 4.24
N ARG A 67 -14.87 -8.17 5.31
CA ARG A 67 -15.93 -8.65 6.24
C ARG A 67 -16.66 -7.52 6.97
N TRP A 68 -16.01 -6.37 7.12
CA TRP A 68 -16.54 -5.21 7.84
C TRP A 68 -17.25 -4.21 6.92
N MET A 69 -17.34 -4.45 5.60
CA MET A 69 -17.91 -3.50 4.65
C MET A 69 -19.40 -3.22 4.86
N HIS A 70 -20.19 -4.13 5.44
CA HIS A 70 -21.57 -3.83 5.83
C HIS A 70 -21.69 -3.22 7.23
N ALA A 71 -20.64 -3.33 8.06
CA ALA A 71 -20.67 -2.87 9.44
C ALA A 71 -20.22 -1.41 9.58
N THR A 72 -19.31 -0.95 8.72
CA THR A 72 -18.77 0.42 8.80
C THR A 72 -18.37 0.96 7.42
N GLY A 73 -18.68 2.24 7.19
CA GLY A 73 -18.25 2.95 5.98
C GLY A 73 -16.74 3.13 5.86
N TRP A 74 -15.99 3.01 6.96
CA TRP A 74 -14.52 3.15 6.96
C TRP A 74 -13.78 1.93 6.39
N ALA A 75 -14.43 0.78 6.26
CA ALA A 75 -13.84 -0.40 5.63
C ALA A 75 -13.66 -0.22 4.11
N GLY A 76 -14.58 0.50 3.46
CA GLY A 76 -14.55 0.79 2.02
C GLY A 76 -13.22 1.37 1.52
N PRO A 77 -12.70 2.47 2.07
CA PRO A 77 -11.41 3.03 1.65
C PRO A 77 -10.19 2.13 1.92
N LEU A 78 -10.25 1.24 2.92
CA LEU A 78 -9.15 0.30 3.22
C LEU A 78 -9.13 -0.88 2.26
N VAL A 79 -10.31 -1.44 1.95
CA VAL A 79 -10.47 -2.45 0.90
C VAL A 79 -9.99 -1.88 -0.45
N MET A 80 -10.40 -0.65 -0.76
CA MET A 80 -9.97 0.03 -1.98
C MET A 80 -8.46 0.28 -2.00
N LEU A 81 -7.85 0.64 -0.86
CA LEU A 81 -6.40 0.83 -0.75
C LEU A 81 -5.64 -0.47 -1.03
N GLY A 82 -6.07 -1.59 -0.45
CA GLY A 82 -5.45 -2.91 -0.69
C GLY A 82 -5.51 -3.32 -2.16
N PHE A 83 -6.67 -3.15 -2.81
CA PHE A 83 -6.82 -3.39 -4.24
C PHE A 83 -5.97 -2.43 -5.07
N ALA A 84 -5.99 -1.14 -4.75
CA ALA A 84 -5.29 -0.12 -5.51
C ALA A 84 -3.78 -0.29 -5.42
N GLY A 85 -3.23 -0.58 -4.24
CA GLY A 85 -1.80 -0.86 -4.05
C GLY A 85 -1.31 -2.04 -4.88
N THR A 86 -2.12 -3.10 -4.95
CA THR A 86 -1.73 -4.33 -5.66
C THR A 86 -1.88 -4.19 -7.18
N TRP A 87 -2.96 -3.56 -7.66
CA TRP A 87 -3.34 -3.62 -9.08
C TRP A 87 -3.44 -2.24 -9.74
N ALA A 88 -4.15 -1.29 -9.14
CA ALA A 88 -4.49 -0.04 -9.83
C ALA A 88 -3.32 0.95 -9.89
N LEU A 89 -2.63 1.21 -8.79
CA LEU A 89 -1.57 2.21 -8.69
C LEU A 89 -0.37 1.91 -9.60
N PRO A 90 0.10 0.66 -9.76
CA PRO A 90 1.13 0.32 -10.76
C PRO A 90 0.70 0.66 -12.20
N LEU A 91 -0.56 0.42 -12.55
CA LEU A 91 -1.09 0.73 -13.88
C LEU A 91 -1.28 2.24 -14.09
N LEU A 92 -1.81 2.94 -13.09
CA LEU A 92 -2.01 4.40 -13.13
C LEU A 92 -0.68 5.14 -13.25
N THR A 93 0.32 4.75 -12.45
CA THR A 93 1.66 5.34 -12.52
C THR A 93 2.35 5.02 -13.84
N SER A 94 2.15 3.82 -14.40
CA SER A 94 2.63 3.45 -15.73
C SER A 94 2.09 4.37 -16.83
N VAL A 95 0.79 4.63 -16.87
CA VAL A 95 0.19 5.48 -17.91
C VAL A 95 0.70 6.92 -17.83
N VAL A 96 0.93 7.43 -16.61
CA VAL A 96 1.36 8.83 -16.40
C VAL A 96 2.85 9.02 -16.57
N ALA A 97 3.67 8.12 -16.01
CA ALA A 97 5.12 8.28 -15.93
C ALA A 97 5.87 7.46 -16.99
N GLY A 98 5.35 6.30 -17.38
CA GLY A 98 6.00 5.38 -18.31
C GLY A 98 6.12 5.91 -19.74
N ASP A 99 5.28 6.87 -20.13
CA ASP A 99 5.25 7.41 -21.49
C ASP A 99 5.60 8.90 -21.61
N VAL A 100 5.79 9.60 -20.48
CA VAL A 100 5.90 11.07 -20.49
C VAL A 100 7.11 11.61 -21.27
N PHE A 101 8.17 10.80 -21.39
CA PHE A 101 9.35 11.09 -22.20
C PHE A 101 9.34 10.32 -23.53
N ALA A 102 8.99 9.03 -23.51
CA ALA A 102 8.97 8.17 -24.69
C ALA A 102 7.99 8.65 -25.77
N VAL A 103 6.88 9.30 -25.40
CA VAL A 103 5.94 9.87 -26.39
C VAL A 103 6.58 10.97 -27.24
N GLU A 104 7.48 11.76 -26.66
CA GLU A 104 8.18 12.83 -27.38
C GLU A 104 9.18 12.27 -28.38
N ASP A 105 9.72 11.08 -28.08
CA ASP A 105 10.60 10.32 -28.99
C ASP A 105 9.85 9.79 -30.20
N ARG A 106 8.64 9.27 -30.00
CA ARG A 106 7.80 8.77 -31.08
C ARG A 106 7.24 9.89 -31.96
N LEU A 107 6.89 11.02 -31.36
CA LEU A 107 6.32 12.17 -32.08
C LEU A 107 7.39 13.13 -32.62
N GLY A 108 8.67 12.95 -32.26
CA GLY A 108 9.77 13.80 -32.74
C GLY A 108 9.72 15.26 -32.25
N THR A 109 9.13 15.50 -31.08
CA THR A 109 8.83 16.86 -30.56
C THR A 109 10.01 17.50 -29.83
N TRP A 110 11.06 16.74 -29.50
CA TRP A 110 12.21 17.21 -28.72
C TRP A 110 12.88 18.47 -29.27
N ARG A 111 13.05 18.56 -30.59
CA ARG A 111 13.66 19.73 -31.23
C ARG A 111 12.91 21.02 -30.89
N HIS A 112 11.58 20.98 -30.90
CA HIS A 112 10.74 22.14 -30.61
C HIS A 112 10.80 22.50 -29.12
N LEU A 113 10.74 21.49 -28.24
CA LEU A 113 10.83 21.69 -26.78
C LEU A 113 12.20 22.27 -26.37
N LEU A 114 13.29 21.82 -26.97
CA LEU A 114 14.63 22.30 -26.67
C LEU A 114 14.85 23.73 -27.18
N VAL A 115 14.34 24.07 -28.36
CA VAL A 115 14.41 25.45 -28.89
C VAL A 115 13.58 26.42 -28.03
N ALA A 116 12.40 25.98 -27.58
CA ALA A 116 11.51 26.80 -26.77
C ALA A 116 12.04 27.00 -25.34
N VAL A 117 12.40 25.92 -24.63
CA VAL A 117 12.75 25.98 -23.20
C VAL A 117 14.25 26.25 -22.98
N ARG A 118 15.10 25.83 -23.92
CA ARG A 118 16.56 26.01 -23.91
C ARG A 118 17.28 25.45 -22.68
N SER A 119 16.70 24.44 -22.04
CA SER A 119 17.29 23.78 -20.86
C SER A 119 16.67 22.40 -20.59
N PRO A 120 17.39 21.29 -20.87
CA PRO A 120 16.92 19.93 -20.58
C PRO A 120 16.50 19.74 -19.10
N ARG A 121 17.28 20.31 -18.15
CA ARG A 121 16.97 20.25 -16.72
C ARG A 121 15.55 20.74 -16.38
N ARG A 122 15.11 21.84 -17.00
CA ARG A 122 13.81 22.46 -16.74
C ARG A 122 12.67 21.66 -17.35
N ILE A 123 12.92 21.05 -18.53
CA ILE A 123 11.95 20.17 -19.18
C ILE A 123 11.70 18.93 -18.32
N PHE A 124 12.77 18.29 -17.83
CA PHE A 124 12.64 17.13 -16.95
C PHE A 124 11.86 17.45 -15.68
N VAL A 125 12.23 18.52 -14.97
CA VAL A 125 11.54 18.93 -13.74
C VAL A 125 10.08 19.28 -13.99
N ALA A 126 9.77 20.00 -15.08
CA ALA A 126 8.39 20.34 -15.44
C ALA A 126 7.54 19.08 -15.68
N LYS A 127 8.06 18.11 -16.44
CA LYS A 127 7.38 16.83 -16.71
C LYS A 127 7.20 16.00 -15.45
N ALA A 128 8.26 15.85 -14.66
CA ALA A 128 8.22 15.09 -13.40
C ALA A 128 7.21 15.68 -12.40
N LEU A 129 7.17 17.01 -12.25
CA LEU A 129 6.20 17.69 -11.38
C LEU A 129 4.77 17.57 -11.92
N ALA A 130 4.56 17.69 -13.23
CA ALA A 130 3.23 17.52 -13.82
C ALA A 130 2.70 16.09 -13.64
N SER A 131 3.56 15.09 -13.88
CA SER A 131 3.24 13.67 -13.62
C SER A 131 2.95 13.42 -12.14
N LEU A 132 3.75 13.99 -11.23
CA LEU A 132 3.51 13.91 -9.78
C LEU A 132 2.11 14.45 -9.42
N THR A 133 1.75 15.62 -9.91
CA THR A 133 0.42 16.22 -9.65
C THR A 133 -0.72 15.32 -10.12
N VAL A 134 -0.60 14.70 -11.29
CA VAL A 134 -1.63 13.78 -11.82
C VAL A 134 -1.71 12.49 -10.99
N VAL A 135 -0.56 11.92 -10.57
CA VAL A 135 -0.56 10.74 -9.69
C VAL A 135 -1.19 11.06 -8.33
N LEU A 136 -0.87 12.21 -7.74
CA LEU A 136 -1.50 12.68 -6.50
C LEU A 136 -3.01 12.88 -6.67
N LEU A 137 -3.45 13.41 -7.82
CA LEU A 137 -4.87 13.57 -8.12
C LEU A 137 -5.60 12.22 -8.21
N PHE A 138 -4.97 11.20 -8.80
CA PHE A 138 -5.55 9.85 -8.84
C PHE A 138 -5.66 9.25 -7.44
N MET A 139 -4.61 9.34 -6.62
CA MET A 139 -4.64 8.83 -5.24
C MET A 139 -5.70 9.55 -4.40
N ALA A 140 -5.76 10.89 -4.49
CA ALA A 140 -6.77 11.67 -3.80
C ALA A 140 -8.19 11.30 -4.26
N GLY A 141 -8.40 11.11 -5.56
CA GLY A 141 -9.67 10.64 -6.10
C GLY A 141 -10.08 9.28 -5.56
N LEU A 142 -9.17 8.30 -5.58
CA LEU A 142 -9.43 6.95 -5.06
C LEU A 142 -9.78 6.98 -3.57
N ALA A 143 -9.01 7.72 -2.76
CA ALA A 143 -9.22 7.84 -1.32
C ALA A 143 -10.55 8.56 -1.00
N ALA A 144 -10.79 9.71 -1.63
CA ALA A 144 -12.00 10.50 -1.39
C ALA A 144 -13.26 9.79 -1.87
N SER A 145 -13.23 9.18 -3.06
CA SER A 145 -14.35 8.46 -3.65
C SER A 145 -14.74 7.25 -2.80
N SER A 146 -13.77 6.42 -2.41
CA SER A 146 -14.04 5.24 -1.58
C SER A 146 -14.52 5.60 -0.17
N THR A 147 -13.97 6.66 0.43
CA THR A 147 -14.40 7.16 1.74
C THR A 147 -15.83 7.72 1.68
N ALA A 148 -16.11 8.59 0.70
CA ALA A 148 -17.45 9.15 0.53
C ALA A 148 -18.48 8.05 0.23
N GLY A 149 -18.14 7.11 -0.67
CA GLY A 149 -18.99 5.96 -0.99
C GLY A 149 -19.31 5.10 0.23
N GLY A 150 -18.31 4.77 1.05
CA GLY A 150 -18.51 3.99 2.28
C GLY A 150 -19.37 4.71 3.32
N LEU A 151 -19.08 6.00 3.57
CA LEU A 151 -19.84 6.79 4.53
C LEU A 151 -21.29 7.00 4.10
N VAL A 152 -21.55 7.22 2.81
CA VAL A 152 -22.91 7.39 2.28
C VAL A 152 -23.68 6.06 2.27
N ALA A 153 -23.02 4.96 1.91
CA ALA A 153 -23.69 3.66 1.76
C ALA A 153 -23.96 2.95 3.09
N VAL A 154 -23.05 3.06 4.06
CA VAL A 154 -23.05 2.23 5.29
C VAL A 154 -23.10 3.09 6.56
N GLY A 155 -22.66 4.34 6.48
CA GLY A 155 -22.65 5.27 7.61
C GLY A 155 -21.36 5.27 8.42
N ASN A 156 -21.34 6.15 9.42
CA ASN A 156 -20.16 6.50 10.19
C ASN A 156 -20.03 5.67 11.49
N GLN A 157 -19.92 4.36 11.36
CA GLN A 157 -19.82 3.44 12.51
C GLN A 157 -18.35 3.16 12.91
N PRO A 158 -18.08 2.82 14.19
CA PRO A 158 -16.74 2.43 14.64
C PRO A 158 -16.14 1.31 13.79
N LEU A 159 -14.83 1.40 13.51
CA LEU A 159 -14.09 0.40 12.74
C LEU A 159 -13.47 -0.63 13.69
N VAL A 160 -13.57 -1.91 13.35
CA VAL A 160 -12.88 -2.98 14.10
C VAL A 160 -11.44 -3.08 13.60
N GLY A 161 -10.46 -2.91 14.50
CA GLY A 161 -9.04 -3.09 14.22
C GLY A 161 -8.66 -4.56 14.00
N LEU A 162 -7.41 -4.83 13.61
CA LEU A 162 -6.89 -6.19 13.36
C LEU A 162 -6.61 -6.97 14.64
N ASP A 163 -6.42 -6.28 15.74
CA ASP A 163 -6.44 -6.84 17.08
C ASP A 163 -7.86 -6.78 17.68
N GLY A 164 -8.91 -6.48 16.90
CA GLY A 164 -10.31 -6.56 17.33
C GLY A 164 -10.82 -5.38 18.16
N HIS A 165 -9.99 -4.41 18.54
CA HIS A 165 -10.47 -3.23 19.28
C HIS A 165 -11.33 -2.33 18.39
N LEU A 166 -12.24 -1.57 19.00
CA LEU A 166 -13.09 -0.63 18.29
C LEU A 166 -12.40 0.72 18.19
N LEU A 167 -12.23 1.19 16.96
CA LEU A 167 -11.75 2.52 16.62
C LEU A 167 -12.94 3.45 16.51
N ALA A 168 -12.92 4.54 17.28
CA ALA A 168 -13.88 5.61 17.11
C ALA A 168 -13.79 6.18 15.69
N PRO A 169 -14.88 6.69 15.11
CA PRO A 169 -14.88 7.17 13.73
C PRO A 169 -13.82 8.24 13.42
N GLY A 170 -13.52 9.14 14.38
CA GLY A 170 -12.47 10.14 14.23
C GLY A 170 -11.07 9.51 14.12
N ASP A 171 -10.77 8.53 14.98
CA ASP A 171 -9.50 7.80 14.96
C ASP A 171 -9.37 6.95 13.69
N ALA A 172 -10.48 6.33 13.26
CA ALA A 172 -10.55 5.59 12.01
C ALA A 172 -10.25 6.51 10.81
N ALA A 173 -10.85 7.71 10.76
CA ALA A 173 -10.60 8.68 9.70
C ALA A 173 -9.12 9.08 9.60
N VAL A 174 -8.48 9.37 10.74
CA VAL A 174 -7.05 9.71 10.79
C VAL A 174 -6.19 8.53 10.32
N ARG A 175 -6.46 7.31 10.80
CA ARG A 175 -5.71 6.11 10.41
C ARG A 175 -5.89 5.76 8.93
N VAL A 176 -7.09 5.94 8.37
CA VAL A 176 -7.36 5.78 6.93
C VAL A 176 -6.57 6.79 6.12
N LEU A 177 -6.56 8.07 6.52
CA LEU A 177 -5.78 9.11 5.85
C LEU A 177 -4.27 8.81 5.91
N LEU A 178 -3.77 8.39 7.07
CA LEU A 178 -2.38 7.98 7.24
C LEU A 178 -2.02 6.75 6.38
N ALA A 179 -2.91 5.77 6.27
CA ALA A 179 -2.70 4.60 5.42
C ALA A 179 -2.56 4.99 3.95
N TRP A 180 -3.45 5.83 3.43
CA TRP A 180 -3.35 6.38 2.07
C TRP A 180 -2.10 7.25 1.87
N GLY A 181 -1.74 8.04 2.88
CA GLY A 181 -0.50 8.84 2.87
C GLY A 181 0.76 7.97 2.83
N CYS A 182 0.82 6.88 3.58
CA CYS A 182 1.94 5.95 3.56
C CYS A 182 2.07 5.23 2.21
N ALA A 183 0.96 4.91 1.57
CA ALA A 183 0.94 4.30 0.24
C ALA A 183 1.44 5.25 -0.88
N LEU A 184 1.62 6.54 -0.60
CA LEU A 184 2.22 7.47 -1.55
C LEU A 184 3.67 7.10 -1.84
N ALA A 185 4.45 6.75 -0.81
CA ALA A 185 5.87 6.43 -0.96
C ALA A 185 6.14 5.30 -1.98
N PRO A 186 5.52 4.10 -1.89
CA PRO A 186 5.70 3.06 -2.89
C PRO A 186 5.10 3.43 -4.26
N THR A 187 4.05 4.25 -4.30
CA THR A 187 3.51 4.78 -5.57
C THR A 187 4.51 5.70 -6.28
N LEU A 188 5.22 6.54 -5.52
CA LEU A 188 6.30 7.39 -6.06
C LEU A 188 7.48 6.55 -6.56
N ALA A 189 7.81 5.44 -5.90
CA ALA A 189 8.83 4.51 -6.38
C ALA A 189 8.46 3.93 -7.74
N LEU A 190 7.20 3.49 -7.92
CA LEU A 190 6.69 2.98 -9.20
C LEU A 190 6.67 4.07 -10.28
N ALA A 191 6.25 5.29 -9.95
CA ALA A 191 6.30 6.41 -10.89
C ALA A 191 7.74 6.74 -11.32
N ALA A 192 8.70 6.71 -10.39
CA ALA A 192 10.11 6.93 -10.67
C ALA A 192 10.71 5.85 -11.58
N ILE A 193 10.32 4.59 -11.39
CA ILE A 193 10.64 3.48 -12.30
C ILE A 193 10.03 3.74 -13.69
N GLY A 194 8.80 4.26 -13.75
CA GLY A 194 8.16 4.69 -14.99
C GLY A 194 8.99 5.76 -15.72
N PHE A 195 9.44 6.81 -15.02
CA PHE A 195 10.32 7.83 -15.61
C PHE A 195 11.63 7.23 -16.12
N LEU A 196 12.27 6.35 -15.33
CA LEU A 196 13.50 5.68 -15.71
C LEU A 196 13.30 4.86 -16.99
N GLY A 197 12.23 4.06 -17.07
CA GLY A 197 11.86 3.30 -18.26
C GLY A 197 11.58 4.19 -19.47
N SER A 198 10.81 5.26 -19.27
CA SER A 198 10.44 6.22 -20.32
C SER A 198 11.66 6.92 -20.93
N VAL A 199 12.67 7.26 -20.13
CA VAL A 199 13.91 7.89 -20.61
C VAL A 199 14.87 6.86 -21.22
N ALA A 200 14.99 5.69 -20.60
CA ALA A 200 15.98 4.68 -20.99
C ALA A 200 15.65 3.97 -22.31
N LEU A 201 14.36 3.70 -22.56
CA LEU A 201 13.87 2.89 -23.68
C LEU A 201 13.54 3.70 -24.94
N GLY A 202 13.77 5.02 -24.90
CA GLY A 202 13.63 5.91 -26.06
C GLY A 202 12.24 5.84 -26.68
N ARG A 203 12.18 5.47 -27.97
CA ARG A 203 10.92 5.38 -28.74
C ARG A 203 10.00 4.24 -28.30
N SER A 204 10.53 3.23 -27.61
CA SER A 204 9.78 2.04 -27.29
C SER A 204 8.71 2.31 -26.22
N PRO A 205 7.44 1.89 -26.44
CA PRO A 205 6.40 2.00 -25.41
C PRO A 205 6.62 1.03 -24.24
N MET A 206 7.70 0.24 -24.23
CA MET A 206 8.02 -0.69 -23.13
C MET A 206 8.20 0.01 -21.77
N GLY A 207 8.45 1.33 -21.74
CA GLY A 207 8.45 2.12 -20.51
C GLY A 207 7.13 2.09 -19.75
N LEU A 208 6.00 1.86 -20.43
CA LEU A 208 4.70 1.67 -19.79
C LEU A 208 4.63 0.33 -19.03
N LEU A 209 5.32 -0.72 -19.47
CA LEU A 209 5.20 -2.02 -18.81
C LEU A 209 6.04 -2.12 -17.54
N LEU A 210 7.03 -1.23 -17.36
CA LEU A 210 8.01 -1.37 -16.30
C LEU A 210 7.40 -1.26 -14.89
N PRO A 211 6.56 -0.25 -14.55
CA PRO A 211 5.95 -0.18 -13.22
C PRO A 211 5.07 -1.39 -12.86
N PRO A 212 4.12 -1.86 -13.69
CA PRO A 212 3.29 -3.01 -13.34
C PRO A 212 4.08 -4.32 -13.28
N LEU A 213 5.08 -4.52 -14.15
CA LEU A 213 5.92 -5.73 -14.09
C LEU A 213 6.77 -5.77 -12.82
N VAL A 214 7.36 -4.64 -12.41
CA VAL A 214 8.12 -4.56 -11.16
C VAL A 214 7.21 -4.74 -9.96
N ALA A 215 6.02 -4.12 -9.94
CA ALA A 215 5.04 -4.30 -8.89
C ALA A 215 4.58 -5.76 -8.77
N LEU A 216 4.33 -6.43 -9.89
CA LEU A 216 3.96 -7.84 -9.94
C LEU A 216 5.11 -8.75 -9.45
N ALA A 217 6.34 -8.49 -9.87
CA ALA A 217 7.49 -9.24 -9.39
C ALA A 217 7.67 -9.10 -7.86
N MET A 218 7.48 -7.88 -7.34
CA MET A 218 7.50 -7.62 -5.91
C MET A 218 6.34 -8.29 -5.18
N SER A 219 5.12 -8.32 -5.75
CA SER A 219 3.98 -8.97 -5.12
C SER A 219 4.17 -10.49 -5.03
N VAL A 220 4.69 -11.12 -6.09
CA VAL A 220 5.07 -12.55 -6.08
C VAL A 220 6.15 -12.80 -5.04
N ALA A 221 7.17 -11.94 -4.96
CA ALA A 221 8.21 -12.05 -3.93
C ALA A 221 7.62 -11.98 -2.51
N GLN A 222 6.64 -11.11 -2.27
CA GLN A 222 5.96 -11.00 -0.97
C GLN A 222 5.07 -12.21 -0.63
N MET A 223 4.71 -13.06 -1.60
CA MET A 223 3.99 -14.31 -1.31
C MET A 223 4.93 -15.42 -0.82
N LEU A 224 6.17 -15.45 -1.30
CA LEU A 224 7.19 -16.43 -0.88
C LEU A 224 7.56 -16.25 0.60
N PRO A 225 8.00 -17.30 1.32
CA PRO A 225 8.46 -17.22 2.71
C PRO A 225 9.87 -16.60 2.83
N LEU A 226 10.01 -15.34 2.40
CA LEU A 226 11.24 -14.56 2.53
C LEU A 226 11.51 -14.14 3.99
N PRO A 227 12.80 -14.00 4.37
CA PRO A 227 13.20 -13.37 5.64
C PRO A 227 12.62 -11.96 5.79
N VAL A 228 12.33 -11.55 7.03
CA VAL A 228 11.73 -10.24 7.34
C VAL A 228 12.53 -9.08 6.73
N ALA A 229 13.86 -9.13 6.82
CA ALA A 229 14.73 -8.10 6.26
C ALA A 229 14.58 -7.92 4.75
N VAL A 230 14.42 -9.02 4.00
CA VAL A 230 14.24 -8.97 2.54
C VAL A 230 12.89 -8.34 2.19
N ARG A 231 11.84 -8.66 2.94
CA ARG A 231 10.51 -8.08 2.71
C ARG A 231 10.50 -6.58 2.93
N LEU A 232 11.04 -6.13 4.06
CA LEU A 232 11.09 -4.73 4.45
C LEU A 232 11.94 -3.89 3.48
N ALA A 233 12.93 -4.52 2.83
CA ALA A 233 13.77 -3.88 1.83
C ALA A 233 13.12 -3.71 0.45
N LEU A 234 11.94 -4.31 0.21
CA LEU A 234 11.19 -4.15 -1.03
C LEU A 234 10.16 -3.01 -0.91
N PRO A 235 10.14 -2.05 -1.85
CA PRO A 235 9.16 -0.96 -1.86
C PRO A 235 7.70 -1.43 -1.75
N GLY A 236 7.38 -2.56 -2.38
CA GLY A 236 6.03 -3.14 -2.35
C GLY A 236 5.50 -3.47 -0.94
N TYR A 237 6.37 -3.63 0.06
CA TYR A 237 5.94 -3.92 1.43
C TYR A 237 5.12 -2.78 2.06
N ALA A 238 5.40 -1.52 1.68
CA ALA A 238 4.63 -0.36 2.16
C ALA A 238 3.16 -0.37 1.69
N PHE A 239 2.83 -1.10 0.62
CA PHE A 239 1.44 -1.32 0.21
C PHE A 239 0.70 -2.34 1.10
N ILE A 240 1.38 -2.97 2.04
CA ILE A 240 0.83 -3.97 2.96
C ILE A 240 0.91 -3.45 4.41
N SER A 241 2.06 -2.93 4.82
CA SER A 241 2.38 -2.59 6.22
C SER A 241 1.53 -1.47 6.84
N TRP A 242 0.73 -0.74 6.05
CA TRP A 242 -0.23 0.23 6.58
C TRP A 242 -1.28 -0.43 7.48
N ASN A 243 -1.51 -1.74 7.32
CA ASN A 243 -2.38 -2.54 8.16
C ASN A 243 -1.99 -2.46 9.66
N GLY A 244 -0.70 -2.30 9.96
CA GLY A 244 -0.15 -2.14 11.30
C GLY A 244 -0.68 -0.89 12.03
N LEU A 245 -1.19 0.12 11.31
CA LEU A 245 -1.85 1.28 11.92
C LEU A 245 -3.17 0.91 12.63
N PHE A 246 -3.75 -0.25 12.32
CA PHE A 246 -5.03 -0.72 12.86
C PHE A 246 -4.87 -1.77 13.97
N THR A 247 -3.70 -1.78 14.63
CA THR A 247 -3.39 -2.64 15.78
C THR A 247 -3.13 -1.81 17.04
N GLY A 248 -3.35 -2.38 18.22
CA GLY A 248 -2.95 -1.82 19.52
C GLY A 248 -1.90 -2.71 20.19
N PRO A 249 -0.63 -2.26 20.38
CA PRO A 249 -0.03 -1.01 19.90
C PRO A 249 0.19 -1.01 18.38
N ALA A 250 0.28 0.18 17.78
CA ALA A 250 0.48 0.31 16.34
C ALA A 250 1.90 -0.15 15.91
N GLN A 251 1.96 -1.00 14.88
CA GLN A 251 3.21 -1.52 14.33
C GLN A 251 3.89 -0.50 13.38
N LEU A 252 4.45 0.57 13.96
CA LEU A 252 5.04 1.68 13.19
C LEU A 252 6.40 1.35 12.58
N ALA A 253 7.22 0.51 13.22
CA ALA A 253 8.57 0.23 12.76
C ALA A 253 8.61 -0.46 11.37
N PRO A 254 7.81 -1.52 11.10
CA PRO A 254 7.72 -2.11 9.76
C PRO A 254 7.23 -1.09 8.72
N LEU A 255 6.23 -0.27 9.08
CA LEU A 255 5.63 0.73 8.21
C LEU A 255 6.63 1.81 7.80
N LEU A 256 7.30 2.44 8.77
CA LEU A 256 8.26 3.50 8.51
C LEU A 256 9.46 2.99 7.72
N THR A 257 9.92 1.77 7.98
CA THR A 257 10.99 1.13 7.20
C THR A 257 10.58 0.99 5.73
N GLY A 258 9.39 0.44 5.45
CA GLY A 258 8.87 0.31 4.10
C GLY A 258 8.69 1.65 3.39
N VAL A 259 8.22 2.69 4.10
CA VAL A 259 8.08 4.06 3.57
C VAL A 259 9.45 4.64 3.21
N VAL A 260 10.43 4.57 4.10
CA VAL A 260 11.79 5.10 3.86
C VAL A 260 12.44 4.39 2.68
N VAL A 261 12.40 3.05 2.65
CA VAL A 261 12.93 2.26 1.53
C VAL A 261 12.29 2.66 0.21
N SER A 262 10.97 2.84 0.19
CA SER A 262 10.24 3.28 -1.01
C SER A 262 10.65 4.68 -1.46
N LEU A 263 10.84 5.63 -0.53
CA LEU A 263 11.28 6.99 -0.85
C LEU A 263 12.72 7.01 -1.38
N VAL A 264 13.62 6.19 -0.81
CA VAL A 264 15.00 6.06 -1.31
C VAL A 264 15.01 5.49 -2.74
N TRP A 265 14.18 4.48 -3.01
CA TRP A 265 13.95 3.97 -4.36
C TRP A 265 13.43 5.04 -5.32
N ALA A 266 12.42 5.81 -4.89
CA ALA A 266 11.84 6.89 -5.70
C ALA A 266 12.89 7.96 -6.02
N ALA A 267 13.68 8.38 -5.02
CA ALA A 267 14.74 9.37 -5.19
C ALA A 267 15.84 8.87 -6.14
N LEU A 268 16.33 7.64 -5.92
CA LEU A 268 17.39 7.05 -6.75
C LEU A 268 16.90 6.86 -8.19
N ALA A 269 15.76 6.21 -8.43
CA ALA A 269 15.24 5.99 -9.77
C ALA A 269 14.99 7.31 -10.52
N THR A 270 14.45 8.33 -9.84
CA THR A 270 14.26 9.67 -10.43
C THR A 270 15.59 10.34 -10.76
N ALA A 271 16.60 10.24 -9.88
CA ALA A 271 17.93 10.78 -10.11
C ALA A 271 18.62 10.10 -11.29
N LEU A 272 18.51 8.78 -11.41
CA LEU A 272 19.07 8.03 -12.54
C LEU A 272 18.36 8.40 -13.85
N ALA A 273 17.03 8.53 -13.85
CA ALA A 273 16.26 9.02 -14.99
C ALA A 273 16.72 10.43 -15.41
N PHE A 274 16.93 11.33 -14.44
CA PHE A 274 17.43 12.68 -14.67
C PHE A 274 18.84 12.67 -15.28
N LEU A 275 19.77 11.88 -14.72
CA LEU A 275 21.14 11.78 -15.21
C LEU A 275 21.21 11.21 -16.63
N LEU A 276 20.43 10.16 -16.91
CA LEU A 276 20.31 9.60 -18.26
C LEU A 276 19.73 10.62 -19.24
N PHE A 277 18.71 11.38 -18.83
CA PHE A 277 18.10 12.41 -19.65
C PHE A 277 19.06 13.57 -19.96
N LEU A 278 19.89 13.99 -18.98
CA LEU A 278 20.87 15.07 -19.21
C LEU A 278 22.05 14.66 -20.09
N ARG A 279 22.42 13.38 -20.08
CA ARG A 279 23.50 12.84 -20.91
C ARG A 279 23.02 12.38 -22.28
N ARG A 280 21.75 12.58 -22.58
CA ARG A 280 21.12 12.17 -23.82
C ARG A 280 21.56 13.08 -24.96
N ASP A 281 21.91 12.46 -26.08
CA ASP A 281 22.10 13.18 -27.34
C ASP A 281 20.74 13.37 -28.03
N PHE A 282 20.41 14.63 -28.31
CA PHE A 282 19.18 15.03 -28.99
C PHE A 282 19.39 15.30 -30.49
N THR A 283 20.63 15.24 -30.96
CA THR A 283 21.00 15.54 -32.35
C THR A 283 20.99 14.31 -33.25
N ASN A 284 21.15 13.12 -32.68
CA ASN A 284 21.13 11.87 -33.42
C ASN A 284 19.70 11.31 -33.62
N PRO A 285 19.16 11.32 -34.85
CA PRO A 285 17.83 10.76 -35.13
C PRO A 285 17.78 9.24 -35.10
N ALA A 286 18.91 8.52 -35.07
CA ALA A 286 18.98 7.07 -34.92
C ALA A 286 19.11 6.62 -33.44
N TYR A 287 18.91 7.53 -32.48
CA TYR A 287 18.94 7.18 -31.06
C TYR A 287 17.72 6.35 -30.67
N ASP A 288 17.89 5.04 -30.54
CA ASP A 288 16.84 4.08 -30.14
C ASP A 288 16.89 3.71 -28.65
N GLY A 289 17.53 4.54 -27.83
CA GLY A 289 17.59 4.39 -26.36
C GLY A 289 18.99 4.12 -25.84
N ALA A 290 19.10 4.05 -24.51
CA ALA A 290 20.38 3.98 -23.81
C ALA A 290 20.83 2.54 -23.51
N GLY A 291 20.46 1.51 -24.31
CA GLY A 291 20.53 0.08 -23.94
C GLY A 291 21.61 -0.34 -22.92
N ARG A 292 22.90 -0.26 -23.27
CA ARG A 292 24.00 -0.63 -22.36
C ARG A 292 24.10 0.28 -21.12
N ARG A 293 23.83 1.58 -21.27
CA ARG A 293 23.79 2.55 -20.17
C ARG A 293 22.53 2.41 -19.31
N ALA A 294 21.40 1.95 -19.86
CA ALA A 294 20.18 1.68 -19.13
C ALA A 294 20.38 0.52 -18.14
N LEU A 295 21.13 -0.50 -18.54
CA LEU A 295 21.51 -1.60 -17.66
C LEU A 295 22.51 -1.14 -16.58
N THR A 296 23.60 -0.46 -16.97
CA THR A 296 24.66 -0.11 -16.00
C THR A 296 24.33 1.07 -15.10
N VAL A 297 23.56 2.05 -15.60
CA VAL A 297 23.19 3.27 -14.86
C VAL A 297 21.76 3.19 -14.31
N GLY A 298 20.88 2.39 -14.90
CA GLY A 298 19.50 2.23 -14.42
C GLY A 298 19.33 1.04 -13.48
N LEU A 299 19.50 -0.18 -14.00
CA LEU A 299 19.18 -1.40 -13.26
C LEU A 299 20.19 -1.73 -12.14
N LEU A 300 21.49 -1.69 -12.44
CA LEU A 300 22.54 -2.07 -11.48
C LEU A 300 22.48 -1.27 -10.17
N PRO A 301 22.31 0.07 -10.17
CA PRO A 301 22.20 0.82 -8.92
C PRO A 301 20.95 0.48 -8.10
N LEU A 302 19.84 0.12 -8.73
CA LEU A 302 18.62 -0.31 -8.01
C LEU A 302 18.81 -1.69 -7.36
N VAL A 303 19.50 -2.60 -8.05
CA VAL A 303 19.88 -3.91 -7.48
C VAL A 303 20.85 -3.72 -6.32
N ALA A 304 21.88 -2.87 -6.48
CA ALA A 304 22.81 -2.54 -5.41
C ALA A 304 22.11 -1.87 -4.22
N LEU A 305 21.15 -0.98 -4.48
CA LEU A 305 20.32 -0.38 -3.44
C LEU A 305 19.55 -1.44 -2.67
N THR A 306 18.97 -2.42 -3.37
CA THR A 306 18.23 -3.53 -2.74
C THR A 306 19.16 -4.34 -1.82
N ALA A 307 20.35 -4.71 -2.29
CA ALA A 307 21.30 -5.45 -1.47
C ALA A 307 21.73 -4.64 -0.24
N LEU A 308 21.95 -3.33 -0.40
CA LEU A 308 22.30 -2.43 0.70
C LEU A 308 21.16 -2.28 1.72
N THR A 309 19.91 -2.10 1.27
CA THR A 309 18.76 -1.98 2.17
C THR A 309 18.48 -3.30 2.89
N VAL A 310 18.60 -4.45 2.22
CA VAL A 310 18.53 -5.77 2.86
C VAL A 310 19.58 -5.89 3.96
N THR A 311 20.83 -5.54 3.68
CA THR A 311 21.93 -5.63 4.65
C THR A 311 21.71 -4.70 5.84
N ALA A 312 21.30 -3.45 5.58
CA ALA A 312 21.03 -2.47 6.62
C ALA A 312 19.85 -2.87 7.52
N VAL A 313 18.76 -3.37 6.93
CA VAL A 313 17.61 -3.86 7.71
C VAL A 313 18.00 -5.10 8.50
N ALA A 314 18.69 -6.07 7.89
CA ALA A 314 19.14 -7.27 8.58
C ALA A 314 20.06 -6.97 9.78
N ALA A 315 20.91 -5.95 9.67
CA ALA A 315 21.75 -5.49 10.80
C ALA A 315 20.94 -4.79 11.90
N ALA A 316 19.81 -4.19 11.56
CA ALA A 316 18.95 -3.45 12.50
C ALA A 316 17.85 -4.34 13.14
N THR A 317 17.56 -5.51 12.57
CA THR A 317 16.50 -6.41 13.05
C THR A 317 17.09 -7.71 13.62
N PRO A 318 16.76 -8.09 14.86
CA PRO A 318 17.27 -9.32 15.47
C PRO A 318 16.73 -10.61 14.82
N SER A 319 15.65 -10.54 14.05
CA SER A 319 15.04 -11.70 13.39
C SER A 319 15.54 -11.88 11.95
N LEU A 320 16.43 -12.87 11.74
CA LEU A 320 16.78 -13.38 10.40
C LEU A 320 15.74 -14.38 9.86
N GLY A 321 14.80 -14.80 10.69
CA GLY A 321 13.75 -15.76 10.36
C GLY A 321 12.49 -15.13 9.76
N SER A 322 11.37 -15.83 9.89
CA SER A 322 10.07 -15.40 9.38
C SER A 322 9.42 -14.27 10.20
N GLY A 323 9.86 -14.07 11.45
CA GLY A 323 9.24 -13.17 12.42
C GLY A 323 7.91 -13.67 13.00
N ILE A 324 7.39 -14.80 12.50
CA ILE A 324 6.14 -15.45 12.95
C ILE A 324 6.51 -16.54 13.95
N GLU A 325 6.48 -16.20 15.23
CA GLU A 325 6.82 -17.11 16.33
C GLU A 325 5.56 -17.52 17.09
N ARG A 326 5.56 -18.73 17.65
CA ARG A 326 4.40 -19.31 18.36
C ARG A 326 3.86 -18.40 19.46
N ASP A 327 4.74 -17.80 20.27
CA ASP A 327 4.36 -16.90 21.36
C ASP A 327 3.69 -15.61 20.84
N LYS A 328 4.15 -15.07 19.71
CA LYS A 328 3.54 -13.90 19.07
C LYS A 328 2.16 -14.23 18.51
N VAL A 329 2.02 -15.38 17.85
CA VAL A 329 0.72 -15.89 17.34
C VAL A 329 -0.27 -16.08 18.50
N GLN A 330 0.17 -16.70 19.60
CA GLN A 330 -0.66 -16.89 20.79
C GLN A 330 -1.10 -15.56 21.39
N ARG A 331 -0.19 -14.59 21.54
CA ARG A 331 -0.50 -13.25 22.06
C ARG A 331 -1.45 -12.48 21.15
N SER A 332 -1.22 -12.47 19.83
CA SER A 332 -2.06 -11.75 18.88
C SER A 332 -3.48 -12.33 18.84
N LEU A 333 -3.60 -13.67 18.83
CA LEU A 333 -4.89 -14.34 18.81
C LEU A 333 -5.68 -14.12 20.11
N ALA A 334 -5.02 -14.24 21.27
CA ALA A 334 -5.66 -14.02 22.56
C ALA A 334 -6.17 -12.58 22.71
N THR A 335 -5.39 -11.60 22.25
CA THR A 335 -5.75 -10.17 22.26
C THR A 335 -6.96 -9.91 21.35
N ALA A 336 -6.89 -10.39 20.10
CA ALA A 336 -7.99 -10.25 19.15
C ALA A 336 -9.29 -10.88 19.67
N PHE A 337 -9.20 -12.10 20.22
CA PHE A 337 -10.34 -12.77 20.81
C PHE A 337 -10.95 -11.98 21.97
N ALA A 338 -10.13 -11.48 22.90
CA ALA A 338 -10.63 -10.72 24.05
C ALA A 338 -11.41 -9.46 23.63
N HIS A 339 -10.91 -8.72 22.63
CA HIS A 339 -11.59 -7.54 22.11
C HIS A 339 -12.90 -7.90 21.38
N LEU A 340 -12.87 -8.88 20.49
CA LEU A 340 -14.04 -9.31 19.71
C LEU A 340 -15.11 -9.97 20.59
N TYR A 341 -14.72 -10.67 21.66
CA TYR A 341 -15.66 -11.22 22.64
C TYR A 341 -16.46 -10.12 23.34
N ARG A 342 -15.82 -8.99 23.67
CA ARG A 342 -16.52 -7.83 24.24
C ARG A 342 -17.50 -7.22 23.25
N LEU A 343 -17.15 -7.17 21.96
CA LEU A 343 -18.07 -6.72 20.89
C LEU A 343 -19.29 -7.65 20.79
N GLN A 344 -19.06 -8.97 20.73
CA GLN A 344 -20.11 -9.97 20.68
C GLN A 344 -21.04 -9.86 21.90
N THR A 345 -20.46 -9.73 23.10
CA THR A 345 -21.20 -9.60 24.36
C THR A 345 -22.15 -8.41 24.32
N ARG A 346 -21.72 -7.27 23.77
CA ARG A 346 -22.58 -6.10 23.58
C ARG A 346 -23.69 -6.35 22.57
N GLN A 347 -23.39 -6.97 21.42
CA GLN A 347 -24.38 -7.28 20.37
C GLN A 347 -25.47 -8.24 20.88
N LEU A 348 -25.10 -9.18 21.74
CA LEU A 348 -25.99 -10.16 22.36
C LEU A 348 -26.61 -9.67 23.67
N HIS A 349 -26.38 -8.42 24.06
CA HIS A 349 -26.91 -7.83 25.31
C HIS A 349 -26.57 -8.65 26.57
N ARG A 350 -25.40 -9.31 26.58
CA ARG A 350 -24.86 -10.04 27.73
C ARG A 350 -24.20 -9.07 28.73
N PRO A 351 -24.03 -9.47 30.01
CA PRO A 351 -23.33 -8.64 31.00
C PRO A 351 -21.94 -8.22 30.54
N ALA A 352 -21.61 -6.94 30.71
CA ALA A 352 -20.33 -6.40 30.26
C ALA A 352 -19.15 -7.05 31.00
N VAL A 353 -18.13 -7.44 30.24
CA VAL A 353 -16.86 -7.97 30.75
C VAL A 353 -15.69 -7.14 30.24
N THR A 354 -14.64 -7.06 31.04
CA THR A 354 -13.36 -6.43 30.69
C THR A 354 -12.35 -7.47 30.22
N GLU A 355 -11.35 -7.06 29.43
CA GLU A 355 -10.25 -7.96 29.02
C GLU A 355 -9.50 -8.57 30.20
N ALA A 356 -9.27 -7.77 31.26
CA ALA A 356 -8.61 -8.22 32.48
C ALA A 356 -9.42 -9.29 33.23
N GLN A 357 -10.75 -9.26 33.12
CA GLN A 357 -11.63 -10.31 33.66
C GLN A 357 -11.62 -11.55 32.78
N LEU A 358 -11.59 -11.38 31.45
CA LEU A 358 -11.54 -12.49 30.50
C LEU A 358 -10.27 -13.33 30.64
N ARG A 359 -9.12 -12.69 30.93
CA ARG A 359 -7.80 -13.36 31.00
C ARG A 359 -7.61 -14.36 29.86
N ALA A 360 -7.93 -13.90 28.64
CA ALA A 360 -7.89 -14.75 27.46
C ALA A 360 -6.45 -15.19 27.20
N THR A 361 -6.26 -16.47 26.98
CA THR A 361 -4.97 -17.08 26.62
C THR A 361 -5.18 -17.98 25.41
N ALA A 362 -4.13 -18.16 24.61
CA ALA A 362 -4.18 -19.05 23.45
C ALA A 362 -3.03 -20.06 23.51
N ALA A 363 -3.34 -21.31 23.24
CA ALA A 363 -2.36 -22.37 23.06
C ALA A 363 -2.39 -22.83 21.59
N CYS A 364 -1.38 -22.40 20.84
CA CYS A 364 -1.23 -22.71 19.42
C CYS A 364 -0.17 -23.76 19.15
N THR A 365 -0.45 -24.65 18.20
CA THR A 365 0.49 -25.64 17.65
C THR A 365 0.45 -25.61 16.12
N LYS A 366 1.62 -25.62 15.50
CA LYS A 366 1.78 -25.75 14.04
C LYS A 366 2.06 -27.20 13.66
N SER A 367 1.44 -27.70 12.60
CA SER A 367 1.61 -29.08 12.09
C SER A 367 1.48 -30.15 13.20
N ASP A 368 0.55 -29.98 14.13
CA ASP A 368 0.35 -30.85 15.31
C ASP A 368 1.62 -31.05 16.17
N GLY A 369 2.50 -30.04 16.22
CA GLY A 369 3.75 -30.10 16.98
C GLY A 369 4.88 -30.85 16.29
N ARG A 370 4.68 -31.35 15.06
CA ARG A 370 5.67 -32.18 14.33
C ARG A 370 6.71 -31.36 13.56
N ALA A 371 6.46 -30.08 13.33
CA ALA A 371 7.34 -29.16 12.62
C ALA A 371 7.83 -28.02 13.52
N ALA A 372 8.74 -27.20 12.99
CA ALA A 372 9.15 -25.96 13.65
C ALA A 372 7.91 -25.09 13.95
N GLN A 373 7.79 -24.62 15.19
CA GLN A 373 6.64 -23.86 15.67
C GLN A 373 6.73 -22.38 15.28
N GLU A 374 7.02 -22.14 14.00
CA GLU A 374 7.26 -20.82 13.41
C GLU A 374 6.86 -20.78 11.93
N GLY A 375 6.72 -19.57 11.40
CA GLY A 375 6.48 -19.31 9.98
C GLY A 375 5.02 -19.42 9.52
N ALA A 376 4.81 -18.95 8.29
CA ALA A 376 3.52 -18.95 7.60
C ALA A 376 2.97 -20.36 7.34
N GLY A 377 1.66 -20.46 7.12
CA GLY A 377 0.95 -21.70 6.81
C GLY A 377 -0.51 -21.70 7.29
N ASN A 378 -1.28 -22.65 6.79
CA ASN A 378 -2.69 -22.90 7.13
C ASN A 378 -2.87 -24.08 8.12
N ASP A 379 -1.77 -24.49 8.73
CA ASP A 379 -1.61 -25.67 9.59
C ASP A 379 -1.42 -25.28 11.06
N TRP A 380 -1.82 -24.06 11.42
CA TRP A 380 -1.86 -23.59 12.80
C TRP A 380 -3.21 -23.92 13.42
N ARG A 381 -3.21 -24.66 14.52
CA ARG A 381 -4.39 -24.94 15.34
C ARG A 381 -4.19 -24.32 16.72
N CYS A 382 -5.14 -23.50 17.14
CA CYS A 382 -5.09 -22.79 18.40
C CYS A 382 -6.33 -23.06 19.25
N VAL A 383 -6.12 -23.24 20.55
CA VAL A 383 -7.20 -23.30 21.54
C VAL A 383 -7.14 -22.04 22.38
N VAL A 384 -8.19 -21.22 22.29
CA VAL A 384 -8.36 -20.02 23.12
C VAL A 384 -9.14 -20.40 24.37
N THR A 385 -8.63 -20.00 25.53
CA THR A 385 -9.25 -20.21 26.84
C THR A 385 -9.52 -18.86 27.50
N TRP A 386 -10.72 -18.65 28.03
CA TRP A 386 -11.09 -17.42 28.74
C TRP A 386 -11.93 -17.73 29.99
N HIS A 387 -11.97 -16.77 30.91
CA HIS A 387 -12.66 -16.86 32.19
C HIS A 387 -13.82 -15.86 32.22
N LEU A 388 -14.94 -16.24 32.82
CA LEU A 388 -16.07 -15.34 33.03
C LEU A 388 -16.32 -15.19 34.54
N PRO A 389 -16.58 -13.98 35.06
CA PRO A 389 -16.85 -13.78 36.48
C PRO A 389 -18.05 -14.58 36.99
N SER A 390 -19.02 -14.86 36.12
CA SER A 390 -20.25 -15.57 36.42
C SER A 390 -20.16 -17.09 36.27
N ALA A 391 -19.04 -17.63 35.78
CA ALA A 391 -18.88 -19.07 35.51
C ALA A 391 -17.61 -19.62 36.18
N PRO A 392 -17.69 -20.72 36.93
CA PRO A 392 -16.52 -21.31 37.60
C PRO A 392 -15.58 -22.05 36.64
N VAL A 393 -16.04 -22.42 35.45
CA VAL A 393 -15.27 -23.17 34.44
C VAL A 393 -14.85 -22.21 33.32
N ALA A 394 -13.58 -22.32 32.91
CA ALA A 394 -13.06 -21.56 31.77
C ALA A 394 -13.75 -22.01 30.47
N GLY A 395 -14.15 -21.05 29.64
CA GLY A 395 -14.62 -21.31 28.30
C GLY A 395 -13.46 -21.61 27.37
N THR A 396 -13.68 -22.47 26.38
CA THR A 396 -12.69 -22.82 25.35
C THR A 396 -13.27 -22.73 23.95
N ALA A 397 -12.48 -22.26 23.00
CA ALA A 397 -12.84 -22.17 21.58
C ALA A 397 -11.64 -22.56 20.73
N ILE A 398 -11.87 -23.33 19.67
CA ILE A 398 -10.81 -23.77 18.75
C ILE A 398 -10.84 -22.87 17.52
N TYR A 399 -9.65 -22.49 17.06
CA TYR A 399 -9.42 -21.76 15.83
C TYR A 399 -8.40 -22.47 14.96
N GLN A 400 -8.69 -22.58 13.66
CA GLN A 400 -7.71 -22.87 12.64
C GLN A 400 -7.22 -21.55 12.04
N LEU A 401 -5.90 -21.36 11.96
CA LEU A 401 -5.31 -20.13 11.47
C LEU A 401 -4.64 -20.38 10.11
N ASP A 402 -4.94 -19.50 9.16
CA ASP A 402 -4.16 -19.33 7.93
C ASP A 402 -3.31 -18.07 8.05
N ILE A 403 -2.01 -18.26 8.30
CA ILE A 403 -1.04 -17.20 8.49
C ILE A 403 -0.25 -17.00 7.20
N THR A 404 -0.41 -15.82 6.60
CA THR A 404 0.36 -15.40 5.43
C THR A 404 1.75 -14.91 5.82
N SER A 405 2.65 -14.89 4.85
CA SER A 405 4.07 -14.63 5.08
C SER A 405 4.41 -13.17 5.44
N ASN A 406 3.43 -12.27 5.35
CA ASN A 406 3.51 -10.89 5.84
C ASN A 406 2.99 -10.72 7.29
N GLY A 407 2.66 -11.81 7.98
CA GLY A 407 2.17 -11.81 9.37
C GLY A 407 0.65 -11.63 9.51
N ARG A 408 -0.10 -11.39 8.44
CA ARG A 408 -1.58 -11.40 8.49
C ARG A 408 -2.07 -12.83 8.66
N PHE A 409 -3.04 -13.03 9.56
CA PHE A 409 -3.73 -14.30 9.69
C PHE A 409 -5.24 -14.17 9.59
N VAL A 410 -5.90 -15.22 9.11
CA VAL A 410 -7.35 -15.42 9.24
C VAL A 410 -7.57 -16.51 10.27
N ALA A 411 -8.34 -16.22 11.32
CA ALA A 411 -8.73 -17.20 12.32
C ALA A 411 -10.15 -17.69 12.00
N ASP A 412 -10.29 -18.98 11.71
CA ASP A 412 -11.56 -19.64 11.44
C ASP A 412 -12.00 -20.48 12.65
N GLY A 413 -13.18 -20.18 13.17
CA GLY A 413 -13.70 -20.74 14.40
C GLY A 413 -14.36 -22.10 14.19
N ASP A 414 -13.82 -23.12 14.86
CA ASP A 414 -14.35 -24.48 14.92
C ASP A 414 -14.68 -24.85 16.38
N GLY A 415 -15.45 -23.99 17.05
CA GLY A 415 -15.83 -24.19 18.44
C GLY A 415 -17.35 -24.14 18.67
N PRO A 416 -17.80 -23.98 19.92
CA PRO A 416 -19.22 -24.10 20.26
C PRO A 416 -20.08 -23.05 19.52
N LYS A 417 -21.31 -23.44 19.14
CA LYS A 417 -22.25 -22.60 18.37
C LYS A 417 -22.54 -21.27 19.08
N GLU A 418 -22.45 -21.25 20.40
CA GLU A 418 -22.75 -20.11 21.27
C GLU A 418 -21.66 -19.03 21.25
N VAL A 419 -20.48 -19.34 20.70
CA VAL A 419 -19.29 -18.48 20.67
C VAL A 419 -18.79 -18.27 19.24
N ASN A 420 -18.23 -19.31 18.61
CA ASN A 420 -17.55 -19.20 17.31
C ASN A 420 -18.01 -20.24 16.28
N GLY A 421 -18.94 -21.14 16.61
CA GLY A 421 -19.41 -22.19 15.70
C GLY A 421 -20.56 -21.81 14.76
N TYR A 422 -21.02 -20.55 14.75
CA TYR A 422 -22.11 -20.11 13.88
C TYR A 422 -21.88 -18.70 13.33
N PHE A 423 -22.19 -18.51 12.05
CA PHE A 423 -21.82 -17.31 11.27
C PHE A 423 -22.68 -16.06 11.57
N LEU A 424 -23.93 -16.23 12.02
CA LEU A 424 -24.82 -15.12 12.36
C LEU A 424 -25.16 -15.11 13.85
N LEU A 425 -25.31 -13.91 14.40
CA LEU A 425 -25.88 -13.65 15.70
C LEU A 425 -27.21 -12.97 15.51
N ARG A 426 -28.21 -13.41 16.26
CA ARG A 426 -29.49 -12.71 16.31
C ARG A 426 -29.37 -11.54 17.29
N THR A 427 -29.40 -10.32 16.76
CA THR A 427 -29.37 -9.09 17.55
C THR A 427 -30.75 -8.44 17.57
N SER A 428 -30.95 -7.45 18.44
CA SER A 428 -32.21 -6.69 18.51
C SER A 428 -32.54 -5.92 17.23
N THR A 429 -31.55 -5.64 16.39
CA THR A 429 -31.68 -4.93 15.11
C THR A 429 -31.71 -5.84 13.88
N GLY A 430 -31.71 -7.16 14.07
CA GLY A 430 -31.66 -8.16 13.00
C GLY A 430 -30.50 -9.14 13.13
N ASP A 431 -30.35 -10.04 12.17
CA ASP A 431 -29.21 -10.96 12.13
C ASP A 431 -27.94 -10.21 11.71
N ALA A 432 -26.86 -10.35 12.48
CA ALA A 432 -25.57 -9.70 12.27
C ALA A 432 -24.44 -10.75 12.19
N PRO A 433 -23.35 -10.49 11.45
CA PRO A 433 -22.22 -11.42 11.40
C PRO A 433 -21.62 -11.63 12.79
N ASN A 434 -21.32 -12.88 13.13
CA ASN A 434 -20.64 -13.21 14.37
C ASN A 434 -19.16 -12.78 14.30
N PRO A 435 -18.71 -11.79 15.10
CA PRO A 435 -17.34 -11.30 15.05
C PRO A 435 -16.31 -12.35 15.48
N LEU A 436 -16.72 -13.42 16.19
CA LEU A 436 -15.84 -14.50 16.63
C LEU A 436 -15.85 -15.73 15.73
N TRP A 437 -16.75 -15.81 14.74
CA TRP A 437 -16.80 -16.94 13.82
C TRP A 437 -15.58 -16.97 12.90
N GLN A 438 -15.30 -15.86 12.22
CA GLN A 438 -14.10 -15.71 11.41
C GLN A 438 -13.63 -14.26 11.43
N PHE A 439 -12.35 -14.04 11.76
CA PHE A 439 -11.78 -12.70 11.84
C PHE A 439 -10.34 -12.64 11.33
N ASP A 440 -9.95 -11.46 10.87
CA ASP A 440 -8.57 -11.17 10.48
C ASP A 440 -7.78 -10.67 11.68
N GLY A 441 -6.50 -11.00 11.72
CA GLY A 441 -5.54 -10.38 12.63
C GLY A 441 -4.13 -10.29 12.05
N SER A 442 -3.19 -9.76 12.84
CA SER A 442 -1.79 -9.67 12.45
C SER A 442 -0.83 -10.03 13.58
N VAL A 443 0.29 -10.62 13.17
CA VAL A 443 1.46 -10.92 14.00
C VAL A 443 2.51 -9.85 13.73
N ASP A 444 3.08 -9.26 14.79
CA ASP A 444 4.22 -8.35 14.63
C ASP A 444 5.47 -9.14 14.23
N LEU A 445 6.01 -8.86 13.04
CA LEU A 445 7.17 -9.56 12.51
C LEU A 445 8.48 -9.14 13.17
N LEU A 446 8.51 -7.96 13.80
CA LEU A 446 9.69 -7.46 14.49
C LEU A 446 9.61 -7.77 15.98
N ASP A 447 10.77 -8.01 16.60
CA ASP A 447 10.84 -8.08 18.05
C ASP A 447 10.87 -6.66 18.59
N THR A 448 9.70 -6.15 18.94
CA THR A 448 9.58 -4.98 19.79
C THR A 448 9.81 -5.41 21.24
N THR A 449 11.02 -5.89 21.56
CA THR A 449 11.46 -5.83 22.96
C THR A 449 11.49 -4.35 23.32
N SER A 450 10.53 -3.94 24.15
CA SER A 450 10.43 -2.64 24.78
C SER A 450 11.83 -2.14 25.12
N LYS A 451 12.23 -0.99 24.57
CA LYS A 451 13.13 -0.14 25.36
C LYS A 451 12.36 0.14 26.64
N GLY A 452 12.95 -0.31 27.76
CA GLY A 452 12.40 -0.10 29.10
C GLY A 452 12.23 1.37 29.44
#